data_AF-A0A374JPL9-F1
#
_entry.id   AF-A0A374JPL9-F1
#
_cell.length_a   1.000
_cell.length_b   1.000
_cell.length_c   1.000
_cell.angle_alpha   90.00
_cell.angle_beta   90.00
_cell.angle_gamma   90.00
#
_symmetry.space_group_name_H-M   'P 1'
#
loop_
_entity.id
_entity.type
_entity.pdbx_description
1 polymer ?
#
loop_
_entity_poly.entity_id
_entity_poly.type
_entity_poly.pdbx_seq_one_letter_code
_entity_poly.pdbx_strand_id
1 'polypeptide(L)'
;MEEIETYIGSIESGKSGSIDILTNAVATTAASGDMSKVIVTYEDKEGNETTIEGNFKATVESPVYDNVEKIKDSTKSSGKKVLYGVIAVVIVIALLCICAIRKHRRKKEILDEF
;
A
#
# COMPACT_ATOMS: atom_id res chain seq x y z
N MET A 1 -24.39 18.91 9.16
CA MET A 1 -22.96 19.11 9.46
C MET A 1 -22.86 19.18 10.95
N GLU A 2 -21.94 18.44 11.56
CA GLU A 2 -21.71 18.52 13.00
C GLU A 2 -20.88 19.78 13.26
N GLU A 3 -21.40 20.71 14.05
CA GLU A 3 -20.66 21.90 14.46
C GLU A 3 -19.79 21.54 15.66
N ILE A 4 -18.50 21.88 15.58
CA ILE A 4 -17.54 21.63 16.65
C ILE A 4 -17.51 22.86 17.53
N GLU A 5 -18.00 22.70 18.76
CA GLU A 5 -18.04 23.75 19.77
C GLU A 5 -17.13 23.38 20.94
N THR A 6 -16.36 24.37 21.41
CA THR A 6 -15.52 24.26 22.60
C THR A 6 -15.81 25.43 23.51
N TYR A 7 -16.09 25.14 24.78
CA TYR A 7 -16.30 26.17 25.80
C TYR A 7 -15.03 26.41 26.61
N ILE A 8 -14.64 27.68 26.71
CA ILE A 8 -13.64 28.13 27.67
C ILE A 8 -14.38 28.78 28.83
N GLY A 9 -14.07 28.36 30.07
CA GLY A 9 -14.62 29.01 31.26
C GLY A 9 -14.20 30.48 31.38
N SER A 10 -14.56 31.09 32.51
CA SER A 10 -14.21 32.49 32.77
C SER A 10 -12.70 32.74 32.66
N ILE A 11 -12.33 33.75 31.87
CA ILE A 11 -10.96 34.24 31.75
C ILE A 11 -10.84 35.50 32.59
N GLU A 12 -9.89 35.54 33.53
CA GLU A 12 -9.64 36.73 34.33
C GLU A 12 -9.22 37.92 33.47
N SER A 13 -9.53 39.12 33.93
CA SER A 13 -9.18 40.36 33.22
C SER A 13 -7.66 40.46 32.97
N GLY A 14 -7.30 40.74 31.72
CA GLY A 14 -5.90 40.82 31.28
C GLY A 14 -5.20 39.46 31.08
N LYS A 15 -5.91 38.35 31.20
CA LYS A 15 -5.41 37.02 30.82
C LYS A 15 -5.86 36.64 29.41
N SER A 16 -5.18 35.65 28.85
CA SER A 16 -5.51 35.08 27.54
C SER A 16 -5.89 33.60 27.70
N GLY A 17 -6.87 33.16 26.91
CA GLY A 17 -7.17 31.76 26.68
C GLY A 17 -6.62 31.32 25.33
N SER A 18 -6.34 30.03 25.18
CA SER A 18 -5.97 29.41 23.90
C SER A 18 -6.78 28.15 23.71
N ILE A 19 -7.19 27.87 22.47
CA ILE A 19 -7.87 26.64 22.08
C ILE A 19 -7.17 26.03 20.88
N ASP A 20 -7.07 24.70 20.90
CA ASP A 20 -6.64 23.91 19.75
C ASP A 20 -7.82 23.04 19.30
N ILE A 21 -8.20 23.14 18.03
CA ILE A 21 -9.28 22.36 17.44
C ILE A 21 -8.67 21.33 16.50
N LEU A 22 -8.89 20.05 16.78
CA LEU A 22 -8.57 18.96 15.87
C LEU A 22 -9.85 18.44 15.24
N THR A 23 -9.91 18.43 13.92
CA THR A 23 -11.06 17.95 13.15
C THR A 23 -10.61 17.17 11.92
N ASN A 24 -11.52 16.34 11.39
CA ASN A 24 -11.30 15.57 10.18
C ASN A 24 -12.07 16.20 9.02
N ALA A 25 -11.41 16.31 7.86
CA ALA A 25 -12.11 16.64 6.63
C ALA A 25 -12.93 15.43 6.15
N VAL A 26 -14.19 15.67 5.80
CA VAL A 26 -15.12 14.63 5.27
C VAL A 26 -15.26 14.67 3.75
N ALA A 27 -14.70 15.70 3.10
CA ALA A 27 -14.73 15.88 1.65
C ALA A 27 -13.50 16.70 1.18
N THR A 28 -13.18 16.58 -0.11
CA THR A 28 -12.18 17.42 -0.78
C THR A 28 -12.73 18.81 -1.09
N THR A 29 -11.85 19.81 -1.16
CA THR A 29 -12.21 21.18 -1.51
C THR A 29 -11.99 21.48 -3.00
N ALA A 30 -12.48 22.62 -3.48
CA ALA A 30 -12.04 23.17 -4.77
C ALA A 30 -10.53 23.50 -4.75
N ALA A 31 -9.90 23.62 -5.92
CA ALA A 31 -8.47 23.96 -6.03
C ALA A 31 -8.12 25.33 -5.40
N SER A 32 -9.09 26.25 -5.37
CA SER A 32 -8.94 27.53 -4.69
C SER A 32 -9.03 27.44 -3.17
N GLY A 33 -9.29 26.25 -2.60
CA GLY A 33 -9.71 26.05 -1.21
C GLY A 33 -11.14 26.52 -0.96
N ASP A 34 -11.71 26.04 0.14
CA ASP A 34 -13.03 26.43 0.61
C ASP A 34 -12.90 27.39 1.81
N MET A 35 -13.78 28.39 1.87
CA MET A 35 -13.82 29.35 2.97
C MET A 35 -14.54 28.73 4.17
N SER A 36 -13.86 28.77 5.31
CA SER A 36 -14.37 28.34 6.61
C SER A 36 -14.43 29.52 7.58
N LYS A 37 -15.33 29.44 8.55
CA LYS A 37 -15.54 30.47 9.56
C LYS A 37 -15.28 29.90 10.96
N VAL A 38 -14.59 30.67 11.79
CA VAL A 38 -14.52 30.50 13.24
C VAL A 38 -15.36 31.61 13.85
N ILE A 39 -16.29 31.24 14.73
CA ILE A 39 -17.11 32.18 15.49
C ILE A 39 -16.65 32.10 16.94
N VAL A 40 -16.27 33.23 17.51
CA VAL A 40 -15.93 33.35 18.93
C VAL A 40 -16.96 34.24 19.58
N THR A 41 -17.69 33.67 20.53
CA THR A 41 -18.70 34.36 21.31
C THR A 41 -18.23 34.47 22.75
N TYR A 42 -18.28 35.68 23.31
CA TYR A 42 -17.99 35.91 24.73
C TYR A 42 -19.13 36.66 25.39
N GLU A 43 -19.37 36.36 26.66
CA GLU A 43 -20.29 37.09 27.54
C GLU A 43 -19.47 37.85 28.58
N ASP A 44 -19.72 39.14 28.76
CA ASP A 44 -19.08 39.93 29.81
C ASP A 44 -19.79 39.77 31.17
N LYS A 45 -19.22 40.38 32.22
CA LYS A 45 -19.76 40.33 33.58
C LYS A 45 -21.16 40.95 33.74
N GLU A 46 -21.59 41.77 32.78
CA GLU A 46 -22.90 42.43 32.76
C GLU A 46 -23.93 41.60 31.97
N GLY A 47 -23.50 40.46 31.41
CA GLY A 47 -24.32 39.57 30.60
C GLY A 47 -24.39 39.99 29.13
N ASN A 48 -23.56 40.94 28.68
CA ASN A 48 -23.57 41.34 27.28
C ASN A 48 -22.75 40.37 26.45
N GLU A 49 -23.39 39.81 25.42
CA GLU A 49 -22.73 38.95 24.46
C GLU A 49 -22.05 39.77 23.35
N THR A 50 -20.85 39.37 22.96
CA THR A 50 -20.15 39.90 21.80
C THR A 50 -19.58 38.76 20.97
N THR A 51 -19.76 38.86 19.66
CA THR A 51 -19.31 37.87 18.68
C THR A 51 -18.21 38.45 17.79
N ILE A 52 -17.18 37.66 17.55
CA ILE A 52 -16.09 37.94 16.61
C ILE A 52 -16.02 36.80 15.60
N GLU A 53 -16.03 37.14 14.32
CA GLU A 53 -15.89 36.18 13.22
C GLU A 53 -14.48 36.22 12.62
N GLY A 54 -13.83 35.06 12.53
CA GLY A 54 -12.59 34.85 11.82
C GLY A 54 -12.82 33.98 10.59
N ASN A 55 -12.47 34.47 9.40
CA ASN A 55 -12.55 33.67 8.19
C ASN A 55 -11.17 33.09 7.86
N PHE A 56 -11.11 31.81 7.50
CA PHE A 56 -9.90 31.16 7.03
C PHE A 56 -10.21 30.30 5.82
N LYS A 57 -9.18 29.94 5.07
CA LYS A 57 -9.30 29.10 3.88
C LYS A 57 -8.49 27.83 4.08
N ALA A 58 -9.11 26.68 3.84
CA ALA A 58 -8.45 25.39 3.91
C ALA A 58 -8.59 24.64 2.57
N THR A 59 -7.57 23.84 2.24
CA THR A 59 -7.57 22.98 1.06
C THR A 59 -7.43 21.53 1.51
N VAL A 60 -8.30 20.65 1.01
CA VAL A 60 -8.27 19.22 1.27
C VAL A 60 -8.17 18.48 -0.05
N GLU A 61 -7.08 17.75 -0.24
CA GLU A 61 -6.79 17.01 -1.46
C GLU A 61 -7.07 15.51 -1.29
N SER A 62 -7.39 14.83 -2.40
CA SER A 62 -7.47 13.38 -2.40
C SER A 62 -6.08 12.76 -2.28
N PRO A 63 -5.94 11.63 -1.56
CA PRO A 63 -4.66 10.92 -1.52
C PRO A 63 -4.29 10.44 -2.94
N VAL A 64 -3.04 10.70 -3.33
CA VAL A 64 -2.45 10.15 -4.55
C VAL A 64 -1.87 8.78 -4.20
N TYR A 65 -2.53 7.72 -4.66
CA TYR A 65 -1.92 6.41 -4.66
C TYR A 65 -1.09 6.28 -5.93
N ASP A 66 0.23 6.40 -5.79
CA ASP A 66 1.12 5.89 -6.83
C ASP A 66 0.75 4.42 -6.99
N ASN A 67 0.38 4.04 -8.21
CA ASN A 67 0.19 2.65 -8.58
C ASN A 67 1.50 1.93 -8.26
N VAL A 68 1.56 1.29 -7.09
CA VAL A 68 2.46 0.17 -6.80
C VAL A 68 2.02 -0.99 -7.69
N GLU A 69 2.10 -0.78 -9.00
CA GLU A 69 2.10 -1.84 -9.98
C GLU A 69 3.21 -2.76 -9.55
N LYS A 70 2.77 -3.83 -8.88
CA LYS A 70 3.44 -5.09 -8.61
C LYS A 70 4.75 -5.12 -9.40
N ILE A 71 5.88 -4.94 -8.70
CA ILE A 71 7.13 -5.54 -9.14
C ILE A 71 6.81 -7.03 -9.14
N LYS A 72 6.30 -7.49 -10.28
CA LYS A 72 5.93 -8.87 -10.53
C LYS A 72 7.27 -9.54 -10.68
N ASP A 73 7.78 -9.96 -9.54
CA ASP A 73 9.01 -10.71 -9.33
C ASP A 73 9.25 -11.61 -10.54
N SER A 74 10.07 -11.16 -11.49
CA SER A 74 10.34 -11.85 -12.75
C SER A 74 11.19 -13.11 -12.53
N THR A 75 11.34 -13.54 -11.27
CA THR A 75 12.23 -14.60 -10.82
C THR A 75 11.59 -15.99 -10.84
N LYS A 76 10.37 -16.16 -11.35
CA LYS A 76 9.72 -17.49 -11.50
C LYS A 76 9.58 -17.97 -12.95
N SER A 77 10.68 -18.00 -13.71
CA SER A 77 10.69 -18.73 -15.00
C SER A 77 11.94 -19.59 -15.25
N SER A 78 12.87 -19.73 -14.30
CA SER A 78 14.09 -20.54 -14.53
C SER A 78 13.96 -22.01 -14.13
N GLY A 79 13.10 -22.36 -13.16
CA GLY A 79 13.02 -23.72 -12.63
C GLY A 79 12.47 -24.78 -13.59
N LYS A 80 11.49 -24.43 -14.46
CA LYS A 80 10.85 -25.42 -15.35
C LYS A 80 11.78 -25.86 -16.49
N LYS A 81 12.55 -24.94 -17.08
CA LYS A 81 13.49 -25.27 -18.17
C LYS A 81 14.63 -26.16 -17.68
N VAL A 82 15.14 -25.91 -16.48
CA VAL A 82 16.16 -26.76 -15.85
C VAL A 82 15.61 -28.15 -15.54
N LEU A 83 14.38 -28.25 -15.01
CA LEU A 83 13.74 -29.54 -14.73
C LEU A 83 13.57 -30.40 -16.00
N TYR A 84 13.04 -29.82 -17.09
CA TYR A 84 12.91 -30.54 -18.36
C TYR A 84 14.26 -30.94 -18.96
N GLY A 85 15.29 -30.09 -18.80
CA GLY A 85 16.66 -30.41 -19.23
C GLY A 85 17.23 -31.62 -18.49
N VAL A 86 17.07 -31.69 -17.17
CA VAL A 86 17.54 -32.82 -16.35
C VAL A 86 16.83 -34.12 -16.73
N ILE A 87 15.50 -34.09 -16.90
CA ILE A 87 14.72 -35.27 -17.30
C ILE A 87 15.18 -35.81 -18.67
N ALA A 88 15.42 -34.92 -19.65
CA ALA A 88 15.89 -35.32 -20.97
C ALA A 88 17.26 -36.03 -20.92
N VAL A 89 18.20 -35.52 -20.12
CA VAL A 89 19.54 -36.13 -19.97
C VAL A 89 19.46 -37.52 -19.34
N VAL A 90 18.62 -37.71 -18.31
CA VAL A 90 18.44 -39.01 -17.67
C VAL A 90 17.91 -40.06 -18.64
N ILE A 91 16.93 -39.70 -19.49
CA ILE A 91 16.38 -40.60 -20.50
C ILE A 91 17.45 -41.03 -21.51
N VAL A 92 18.29 -40.10 -21.97
CA VAL A 92 19.38 -40.40 -22.92
C VAL A 92 20.38 -41.38 -22.30
N ILE A 93 20.78 -41.17 -21.04
CA ILE A 93 21.72 -42.08 -20.35
C ILE A 93 21.10 -43.48 -20.20
N ALA A 94 19.83 -43.58 -19.81
CA ALA A 94 19.14 -44.85 -19.68
C ALA A 94 19.10 -45.63 -21.01
N LEU A 95 18.80 -44.95 -22.12
CA LEU A 95 18.81 -45.54 -23.46
C LEU A 95 20.21 -46.02 -23.86
N LEU A 96 21.26 -45.26 -23.57
CA LEU A 96 22.64 -45.66 -23.84
C LEU A 96 23.04 -46.90 -23.04
N CYS A 97 22.68 -46.97 -21.76
CA CYS A 97 22.91 -48.16 -20.93
C CYS A 97 22.20 -49.40 -21.49
N ILE A 98 20.92 -49.28 -21.88
CA ILE A 98 20.15 -50.38 -22.48
C ILE A 98 20.79 -50.83 -23.80
N CYS A 99 21.17 -49.89 -24.67
CA CYS A 99 21.84 -50.19 -25.94
C CYS A 99 23.19 -50.87 -25.72
N ALA A 100 23.99 -50.43 -24.75
CA ALA A 100 25.26 -51.05 -24.39
C ALA A 100 25.06 -52.50 -23.90
N ILE A 101 24.08 -52.75 -23.03
CA ILE A 101 23.75 -54.10 -22.55
C ILE A 101 23.26 -54.98 -23.70
N ARG A 102 22.35 -54.51 -24.55
CA ARG A 102 21.88 -55.29 -25.72
C ARG A 102 23.01 -55.61 -26.68
N LYS A 103 23.92 -54.66 -26.93
CA LYS A 103 25.11 -54.88 -27.76
C LYS A 103 26.06 -55.90 -27.14
N HIS A 104 26.25 -55.87 -25.82
CA HIS A 104 27.09 -56.86 -25.12
C HIS A 104 26.47 -58.25 -25.09
N ARG A 105 25.14 -58.37 -24.95
CA ARG A 105 24.45 -59.67 -25.00
C ARG A 105 24.48 -60.30 -26.39
N ARG A 106 24.26 -59.51 -27.44
CA ARG A 106 24.39 -59.99 -28.84
C ARG A 106 25.78 -60.50 -29.17
N LYS A 107 26.83 -59.89 -28.60
CA LYS A 107 28.21 -60.37 -28.77
C LYS A 107 28.49 -61.70 -28.04
N LYS A 108 27.70 -62.05 -27.01
CA LYS A 108 27.81 -63.34 -26.32
C LYS A 108 27.07 -64.46 -27.06
N GLU A 109 25.93 -64.16 -27.67
CA GLU A 109 25.17 -65.14 -28.49
C GLU A 109 25.94 -65.57 -29.75
N ILE A 110 26.76 -64.70 -30.34
CA ILE A 110 27.59 -65.04 -31.52
C ILE A 110 28.83 -65.88 -31.14
N LEU A 111 29.22 -65.92 -29.86
CA LEU A 111 30.34 -66.75 -29.38
C LEU A 111 29.93 -68.16 -28.93
N ASP A 112 28.63 -68.41 -28.69
CA ASP A 112 28.08 -69.74 -28.37
C ASP A 112 27.64 -70.52 -29.63
N GLU A 113 27.77 -69.94 -30.83
CA GLU A 113 27.49 -70.59 -32.13
C GLU A 113 28.76 -70.85 -32.96
N PHE A 114 29.93 -70.96 -32.32
CA PHE A 114 31.18 -71.42 -32.95
C PHE A 114 31.87 -72.49 -32.11
#